data_AF-A0A9E5IIJ1-F1
#
_entry.id   AF-A0A9E5IIJ1-F1
#
_cell.length_a   1.000
_cell.length_b   1.000
_cell.length_c   1.000
_cell.angle_alpha   90.00
_cell.angle_beta   90.00
_cell.angle_gamma   90.00
#
_symmetry.space_group_name_H-M   'P 1'
#
loop_
_entity.id
_entity.type
_entity.pdbx_description
1 polymer ?
#
loop_
_entity_poly.entity_id
_entity_poly.type
_entity_poly.pdbx_seq_one_letter_code
_entity_poly.pdbx_strand_id
1 'polypeptide(L)'
;MAPYGALQPFLEDPEIEEIWINSPQRIFVARKGKSELTNLVLTKSQVQAIMDRILLWSGKRIDLSQPFVDARLPDGSRLHIAIPEITAEHWAINIRKHLMRGKNLEDLRNLGVMDEQILELLRYAVERRLNILVSGSTQAGKTTLLNALVSEVSPSERVITIEEVFELRPQLPDCIAMQTKVENLEGIGAISIRRLIKEALRMRPSRIVIGEIREAESLDLLIALNSGVPGMATLHANSALEAIRKLQTLPLLAGENITQDFIAPAVARAIDLVIHVGIDEEGRRRILEVSVVTERIEGLNIEIERVLSWNENQYVAGLGRLT
;
A
#
# COMPACT_ATOMS: atom_id res chain seq x y z
N MET A 1 16.87 16.69 21.56
CA MET A 1 15.97 15.99 22.49
C MET A 1 15.11 15.04 21.68
N ALA A 2 14.92 13.78 22.09
CA ALA A 2 14.14 12.82 21.33
C ALA A 2 12.68 13.29 21.15
N PRO A 3 12.13 13.34 19.92
CA PRO A 3 10.80 13.89 19.65
C PRO A 3 9.70 13.18 20.44
N TYR A 4 9.82 11.86 20.65
CA TYR A 4 8.81 11.03 21.33
C TYR A 4 9.16 10.67 22.78
N GLY A 5 10.16 11.35 23.37
CA GLY A 5 10.54 11.14 24.76
C GLY A 5 10.92 9.69 25.06
N ALA A 6 10.35 9.12 26.11
CA ALA A 6 10.65 7.76 26.56
C ALA A 6 10.13 6.66 25.62
N LEU A 7 9.28 6.99 24.63
CA LEU A 7 8.84 6.03 23.60
C LEU A 7 9.84 5.89 22.45
N GLN A 8 10.82 6.79 22.36
CA GLN A 8 11.79 6.82 21.26
C GLN A 8 12.46 5.45 21.01
N PRO A 9 12.94 4.71 22.03
CA PRO A 9 13.58 3.42 21.80
C PRO A 9 12.65 2.40 21.15
N PHE A 10 11.36 2.39 21.50
CA PHE A 10 10.38 1.48 20.89
C PHE A 10 10.06 1.86 19.44
N LEU A 11 10.04 3.16 19.13
CA LEU A 11 9.87 3.65 17.76
C LEU A 11 11.07 3.32 16.87
N GLU A 12 12.28 3.31 17.43
CA GLU A 12 13.51 2.98 16.69
C GLU A 12 13.74 1.48 16.54
N ASP A 13 13.17 0.65 17.41
CA ASP A 13 13.34 -0.80 17.40
C ASP A 13 12.67 -1.48 16.18
N PRO A 14 13.42 -2.04 15.22
CA PRO A 14 12.88 -2.56 13.97
C PRO A 14 12.02 -3.81 14.12
N GLU A 15 12.00 -4.47 15.28
CA GLU A 15 11.14 -5.63 15.52
C GLU A 15 9.74 -5.25 16.06
N ILE A 16 9.55 -4.01 16.52
CA ILE A 16 8.26 -3.54 17.04
C ILE A 16 7.31 -3.11 15.91
N GLU A 17 6.17 -3.77 15.83
CA GLU A 17 5.11 -3.52 14.86
C GLU A 17 4.14 -2.45 15.36
N GLU A 18 3.75 -2.51 16.63
CA GLU A 18 2.79 -1.59 17.25
C GLU A 18 3.22 -1.18 18.67
N ILE A 19 2.77 0.01 19.10
CA ILE A 19 2.96 0.54 20.45
C ILE A 19 1.60 1.05 20.93
N TRP A 20 1.17 0.62 22.11
CA TRP A 20 -0.08 1.06 22.71
C TRP A 20 0.16 1.63 24.12
N ILE A 21 -0.41 2.79 24.40
CA ILE A 21 -0.46 3.36 25.75
C ILE A 21 -1.92 3.32 26.19
N ASN A 22 -2.24 2.40 27.09
CA ASN A 22 -3.58 2.26 27.66
C ASN A 22 -3.71 3.01 28.99
N SER A 23 -2.60 3.18 29.69
CA SER A 23 -2.44 4.06 30.85
C SER A 23 -0.96 4.40 31.02
N PRO A 24 -0.60 5.38 31.86
CA PRO A 24 0.82 5.69 32.09
C PRO A 24 1.64 4.49 32.60
N GLN A 25 1.01 3.51 33.26
CA GLN A 25 1.65 2.28 33.74
C GLN A 25 1.44 1.05 32.83
N ARG A 26 0.57 1.15 31.80
CA ARG A 26 0.24 0.03 30.91
C ARG A 26 0.57 0.39 29.48
N ILE A 27 1.83 0.15 29.13
CA ILE A 27 2.40 0.40 27.80
C ILE A 27 2.74 -0.94 27.17
N PHE A 28 2.15 -1.23 26.03
CA PHE A 28 2.33 -2.48 25.29
C PHE A 28 3.12 -2.23 24.02
N VAL A 29 3.84 -3.24 23.58
CA VAL A 29 4.41 -3.31 22.24
C VAL A 29 3.98 -4.61 21.59
N ALA A 30 3.81 -4.60 20.26
CA ALA A 30 3.57 -5.81 19.50
C ALA A 30 4.80 -6.16 18.67
N ARG A 31 5.19 -7.44 18.68
CA ARG A 31 6.27 -8.01 17.86
C ARG A 31 5.80 -9.36 17.34
N LYS A 32 6.03 -9.66 16.05
CA LYS A 32 5.66 -10.95 15.44
C LYS A 32 4.17 -11.27 15.67
N GLY A 33 3.30 -10.27 15.57
CA GLY A 33 1.86 -10.40 15.78
C GLY A 33 1.41 -10.66 17.24
N LYS A 34 2.30 -10.62 18.23
CA LYS A 34 1.98 -10.82 19.65
C LYS A 34 2.26 -9.56 20.45
N SER A 35 1.34 -9.21 21.35
CA SER A 35 1.50 -8.08 22.26
C SER A 35 2.12 -8.47 23.59
N GLU A 36 2.96 -7.60 24.13
CA GLU A 36 3.63 -7.75 25.41
C GLU A 36 3.59 -6.44 26.20
N LEU A 37 3.45 -6.55 27.53
CA LEU A 37 3.54 -5.40 28.44
C LEU A 37 5.01 -5.03 28.64
N THR A 38 5.34 -3.75 28.46
CA THR A 38 6.70 -3.25 28.67
C THR A 38 6.97 -2.90 30.13
N ASN A 39 8.24 -2.74 30.47
CA ASN A 39 8.66 -2.23 31.78
C ASN A 39 8.65 -0.69 31.86
N LEU A 40 8.23 0.01 30.79
CA LEU A 40 8.18 1.47 30.79
C LEU A 40 6.97 1.94 31.61
N VAL A 41 7.24 2.81 32.57
CA VAL A 41 6.22 3.51 33.34
C VAL A 41 6.39 5.01 33.13
N LEU A 42 5.28 5.66 32.83
CA LEU A 42 5.18 7.10 32.62
C LEU A 42 4.31 7.74 33.71
N THR A 43 4.45 9.05 33.87
CA THR A 43 3.49 9.89 34.59
C THR A 43 2.42 10.42 33.64
N LYS A 44 1.27 10.88 34.18
CA LYS A 44 0.25 11.58 33.39
C LYS A 44 0.83 12.78 32.61
N SER A 45 1.73 13.54 33.25
CA SER A 45 2.39 14.69 32.62
C SER A 45 3.36 14.29 31.50
N GLN A 46 4.05 13.16 31.60
CA GLN A 46 4.91 12.65 30.53
C GLN A 46 4.08 12.21 29.31
N VAL A 47 2.97 11.52 29.53
CA VAL A 47 2.05 11.14 28.44
C VAL A 47 1.51 12.39 27.75
N GLN A 48 1.08 13.40 28.52
CA GLN A 48 0.60 14.67 27.99
C GLN A 48 1.68 15.42 27.19
N ALA A 49 2.92 15.47 27.68
CA ALA A 49 4.02 16.12 26.97
C ALA A 49 4.38 15.42 25.64
N ILE A 50 4.27 14.09 25.58
CA ILE A 50 4.43 13.33 24.32
C ILE A 50 3.27 13.69 23.36
N MET A 51 2.05 13.74 23.88
CA MET A 51 0.83 14.11 23.16
C MET A 51 0.92 15.50 22.52
N ASP A 52 1.26 16.52 23.30
CA ASP A 52 1.37 17.90 22.82
C ASP A 52 2.37 18.04 21.67
N ARG A 53 3.50 17.33 21.76
CA ARG A 53 4.50 17.31 20.67
C ARG A 53 3.95 16.65 19.41
N ILE A 54 3.27 15.51 19.56
CA ILE A 54 2.73 14.78 18.42
C ILE A 54 1.65 15.61 17.70
N LEU A 55 0.75 16.26 18.44
CA LEU A 55 -0.30 17.12 17.87
C LEU A 55 0.26 18.36 17.18
N LEU A 56 1.32 18.95 17.74
CA LEU A 56 2.00 20.08 17.13
C LEU A 56 2.52 19.72 15.74
N TRP A 57 3.11 18.53 15.58
CA TRP A 57 3.58 18.04 14.28
C TRP A 57 2.45 17.73 13.31
N SER A 58 1.34 17.15 13.78
CA SER A 58 0.22 16.79 12.91
C SER A 58 -0.64 17.99 12.49
N GLY A 59 -0.52 19.13 13.17
CA GLY A 59 -1.36 20.31 12.96
C GLY A 59 -2.85 20.06 13.25
N LYS A 60 -3.15 19.00 14.01
CA LYS A 60 -4.52 18.58 14.35
C LYS A 60 -4.88 19.03 15.75
N ARG A 61 -6.16 19.33 15.97
CA ARG A 61 -6.71 19.67 17.28
C ARG A 61 -7.44 18.45 17.85
N ILE A 62 -7.43 18.35 19.18
CA ILE A 62 -8.18 17.35 19.92
C ILE A 62 -8.84 18.05 21.11
N ASP A 63 -10.15 17.85 21.26
CA ASP A 63 -10.95 18.42 22.34
C ASP A 63 -12.25 17.62 22.50
N LEU A 64 -13.16 18.05 23.38
CA LEU A 64 -14.43 17.35 23.61
C LEU A 64 -15.34 17.27 22.38
N SER A 65 -15.21 18.20 21.42
CA SER A 65 -15.97 18.18 20.17
C SER A 65 -15.33 17.27 19.11
N GLN A 66 -14.01 17.05 19.19
CA GLN A 66 -13.25 16.10 18.38
C GLN A 66 -12.38 15.21 19.29
N PRO A 67 -12.97 14.20 19.94
CA PRO A 67 -12.28 13.44 21.00
C PRO A 67 -11.29 12.39 20.47
N PHE A 68 -11.20 12.25 19.15
CA PHE A 68 -10.31 11.32 18.46
C PHE A 68 -9.42 12.06 17.47
N VAL A 69 -8.17 11.62 17.35
CA VAL A 69 -7.26 12.10 16.30
C VAL A 69 -6.57 10.93 15.63
N ASP A 70 -6.76 10.83 14.31
CA ASP A 70 -5.93 10.01 13.43
C ASP A 70 -4.88 10.88 12.75
N ALA A 71 -3.61 10.52 12.85
CA ALA A 71 -2.52 11.27 12.25
C ALA A 71 -1.39 10.36 11.76
N ARG A 72 -0.41 10.98 11.11
CA ARG A 72 0.82 10.32 10.71
C ARG A 72 2.00 10.98 11.37
N LEU A 73 2.85 10.16 11.96
CA LEU A 73 4.11 10.59 12.51
C LEU A 73 5.11 10.87 11.38
N PRO A 74 6.16 11.69 11.62
CA PRO A 74 7.25 11.94 10.67
C PRO A 74 7.89 10.70 10.01
N ASP A 75 7.98 9.57 10.73
CA ASP A 75 8.47 8.28 10.20
C ASP A 75 7.41 7.56 9.32
N GLY A 76 6.20 8.10 9.27
CA GLY A 76 4.99 7.60 8.61
C GLY A 76 4.25 6.50 9.36
N SER A 77 4.62 6.23 10.60
CA SER A 77 3.80 5.42 11.49
C SER A 77 2.42 6.05 11.61
N ARG A 78 1.38 5.20 11.64
CA ARG A 78 -0.01 5.64 11.81
C ARG A 78 -0.27 5.80 13.31
N LEU A 79 -0.94 6.90 13.66
CA LEU A 79 -1.26 7.24 15.03
C LEU A 79 -2.77 7.37 15.17
N HIS A 80 -3.32 6.77 16.23
CA HIS A 80 -4.67 7.00 16.70
C HIS A 80 -4.66 7.38 18.19
N ILE A 81 -5.41 8.42 18.55
CA ILE A 81 -5.51 8.94 19.92
C ILE A 81 -6.98 9.09 20.32
N ALA A 82 -7.28 8.79 21.59
CA ALA A 82 -8.53 9.15 22.26
C ALA A 82 -8.30 9.86 23.60
N ILE A 83 -9.13 10.88 23.91
CA ILE A 83 -9.02 11.70 25.13
C ILE A 83 -9.55 10.97 26.39
N PRO A 84 -9.05 11.33 27.59
CA PRO A 84 -9.50 10.77 28.88
C PRO A 84 -11.00 10.80 29.12
N GLU A 85 -11.69 11.84 28.63
CA GLU A 85 -13.14 12.02 28.81
C GLU A 85 -13.96 10.95 28.08
N ILE A 86 -13.37 10.26 27.10
CA ILE A 86 -13.97 9.10 26.41
C ILE A 86 -13.44 7.77 26.97
N THR A 87 -12.19 7.73 27.40
CA THR A 87 -11.49 6.52 27.87
C THR A 87 -11.48 6.38 29.40
N ALA A 88 -12.40 7.08 30.07
CA ALA A 88 -12.61 7.19 31.52
C ALA A 88 -11.52 7.94 32.32
N GLU A 89 -10.23 7.65 32.14
CA GLU A 89 -9.18 8.26 33.00
C GLU A 89 -7.90 8.68 32.28
N HIS A 90 -7.55 8.03 31.17
CA HIS A 90 -6.23 8.20 30.55
C HIS A 90 -6.31 8.27 29.05
N TRP A 91 -5.44 9.08 28.45
CA TRP A 91 -5.22 9.06 27.02
C TRP A 91 -4.94 7.64 26.53
N ALA A 92 -5.66 7.21 25.49
CA ALA A 92 -5.36 5.98 24.77
C ALA A 92 -4.61 6.33 23.49
N ILE A 93 -3.43 5.76 23.28
CA ILE A 93 -2.57 6.06 22.14
C ILE A 93 -2.21 4.76 21.44
N ASN A 94 -2.41 4.69 20.13
CA ASN A 94 -2.02 3.56 19.30
C ASN A 94 -1.11 4.05 18.18
N ILE A 95 0.11 3.50 18.13
CA ILE A 95 1.06 3.75 17.06
C ILE A 95 1.28 2.44 16.32
N ARG A 96 0.98 2.41 15.03
CA ARG A 96 1.29 1.28 14.16
C ARG A 96 2.43 1.66 13.23
N LYS A 97 3.57 1.01 13.42
CA LYS A 97 4.78 1.21 12.63
C LYS A 97 4.64 0.57 11.27
N HIS A 98 5.31 1.16 10.29
CA HIS A 98 5.38 0.61 8.94
C HIS A 98 6.74 -0.06 8.74
N LEU A 99 6.98 -1.18 9.42
CA LEU A 99 8.31 -1.84 9.50
C LEU A 99 8.93 -2.21 8.16
N MET A 100 8.09 -2.46 7.15
CA MET A 100 8.54 -2.84 5.81
C MET A 100 8.73 -1.65 4.86
N ARG A 101 8.64 -0.41 5.37
CA ARG A 101 8.72 0.80 4.55
C ARG A 101 10.14 0.98 4.03
N GLY A 102 10.26 1.24 2.73
CA GLY A 102 11.55 1.55 2.09
C GLY A 102 12.42 0.35 1.75
N LYS A 103 11.93 -0.88 1.95
CA LYS A 103 12.60 -2.12 1.53
C LYS A 103 12.64 -2.21 0.00
N ASN A 104 13.80 -2.58 -0.56
CA ASN A 104 13.93 -2.89 -1.99
C ASN A 104 13.65 -4.38 -2.26
N LEU A 105 13.68 -4.83 -3.52
CA LEU A 105 13.37 -6.24 -3.82
C LEU A 105 14.39 -7.21 -3.21
N GLU A 106 15.66 -6.84 -3.13
CA GLU A 106 16.72 -7.64 -2.50
C GLU A 106 16.43 -7.89 -1.01
N ASP A 107 16.01 -6.85 -0.30
CA ASP A 107 15.61 -6.95 1.10
C ASP A 107 14.41 -7.89 1.27
N LEU A 108 13.43 -7.81 0.37
CA LEU A 108 12.26 -8.69 0.40
C LEU A 108 12.63 -10.16 0.13
N ARG A 109 13.57 -10.42 -0.79
CA ARG A 109 14.15 -11.75 -0.99
C ARG A 109 14.84 -12.26 0.27
N ASN A 110 15.67 -11.42 0.91
CA ASN A 110 16.37 -11.77 2.15
C ASN A 110 15.42 -12.07 3.32
N LEU A 111 14.24 -11.44 3.34
CA LEU A 111 13.17 -11.72 4.29
C LEU A 111 12.32 -12.95 3.92
N GLY A 112 12.62 -13.62 2.81
CA GLY A 112 11.93 -14.81 2.35
C GLY A 112 10.58 -14.53 1.68
N VAL A 113 10.28 -13.29 1.30
CA VAL A 113 9.04 -12.93 0.59
C VAL A 113 9.00 -13.53 -0.82
N MET A 114 10.18 -13.72 -1.42
CA MET A 114 10.39 -14.32 -2.73
C MET A 114 11.76 -15.00 -2.79
N ASP A 115 11.98 -15.83 -3.80
CA ASP A 115 13.30 -16.42 -4.09
C ASP A 115 14.04 -15.60 -5.18
N GLU A 116 15.22 -16.09 -5.57
CA GLU A 116 16.03 -15.44 -6.61
C GLU A 116 15.33 -15.40 -7.97
N GLN A 117 14.63 -16.48 -8.32
CA GLN A 117 13.97 -16.60 -9.61
C GLN A 117 12.88 -15.53 -9.77
N ILE A 118 12.08 -15.30 -8.73
CA ILE A 118 11.09 -14.23 -8.75
C ILE A 118 11.76 -12.86 -8.71
N LEU A 119 12.83 -12.67 -7.93
CA LEU A 119 13.55 -11.40 -7.89
C LEU A 119 14.00 -10.96 -9.30
N GLU A 120 14.66 -11.84 -10.05
CA GLU A 120 15.11 -11.58 -11.41
C GLU A 120 13.93 -11.29 -12.36
N LEU A 121 12.84 -12.07 -12.24
CA LEU A 121 11.63 -11.88 -13.03
C LEU A 121 11.00 -10.50 -12.81
N LEU A 122 10.92 -10.04 -11.56
CA LEU A 122 10.35 -8.74 -11.21
C LEU A 122 11.24 -7.60 -11.70
N ARG A 123 12.57 -7.71 -11.57
CA ARG A 123 13.51 -6.73 -12.15
C ARG A 123 13.33 -6.62 -13.66
N TYR A 124 13.25 -7.75 -14.36
CA TYR A 124 13.00 -7.79 -15.80
C TYR A 124 11.68 -7.11 -16.17
N ALA A 125 10.60 -7.41 -15.45
CA ALA A 125 9.29 -6.81 -15.69
C ALA A 125 9.30 -5.28 -15.50
N VAL A 126 9.99 -4.80 -14.46
CA VAL A 126 10.15 -3.36 -14.22
C VAL A 126 11.00 -2.72 -15.31
N GLU A 127 12.13 -3.31 -15.69
CA GLU A 127 13.02 -2.81 -16.75
C GLU A 127 12.30 -2.71 -18.10
N ARG A 128 11.49 -3.72 -18.44
CA ARG A 128 10.67 -3.75 -19.65
C ARG A 128 9.41 -2.87 -19.60
N ARG A 129 9.22 -2.12 -18.51
CA ARG A 129 8.09 -1.19 -18.33
C ARG A 129 6.74 -1.87 -18.42
N LEU A 130 6.64 -3.10 -17.95
CA LEU A 130 5.38 -3.82 -17.91
C LEU A 130 4.40 -3.15 -16.93
N ASN A 131 3.12 -3.28 -17.24
CA ASN A 131 2.02 -2.85 -16.41
C ASN A 131 1.73 -3.91 -15.35
N ILE A 132 2.04 -3.59 -14.10
CA ILE A 132 2.06 -4.57 -13.01
C ILE A 132 0.92 -4.30 -12.02
N LEU A 133 0.07 -5.30 -11.81
CA LEU A 133 -0.95 -5.29 -10.77
C LEU A 133 -0.51 -6.15 -9.58
N VAL A 134 -0.34 -5.54 -8.42
CA VAL A 134 -0.06 -6.26 -7.16
C VAL A 134 -1.36 -6.54 -6.43
N SER A 135 -1.71 -7.80 -6.24
CA SER A 135 -2.93 -8.21 -5.56
C SER A 135 -2.67 -8.96 -4.26
N GLY A 136 -3.69 -9.07 -3.41
CA GLY A 136 -3.56 -9.72 -2.09
C GLY A 136 -4.58 -9.22 -1.08
N SER A 137 -4.74 -9.96 0.01
CA SER A 137 -5.63 -9.58 1.11
C SER A 137 -5.10 -8.38 1.91
N THR A 138 -5.89 -7.88 2.84
CA THR A 138 -5.46 -6.86 3.80
C THR A 138 -4.23 -7.35 4.58
N GLN A 139 -3.22 -6.48 4.74
CA GLN A 139 -1.94 -6.77 5.41
C GLN A 139 -1.02 -7.82 4.75
N ALA A 140 -1.35 -8.31 3.54
CA ALA A 140 -0.52 -9.24 2.78
C ALA A 140 0.83 -8.65 2.28
N GLY A 141 1.04 -7.34 2.43
CA GLY A 141 2.29 -6.67 1.99
C GLY A 141 2.23 -6.07 0.58
N LYS A 142 1.04 -5.86 0.00
CA LYS A 142 0.87 -5.26 -1.34
C LYS A 142 1.63 -3.95 -1.52
N THR A 143 1.40 -2.97 -0.65
CA THR A 143 2.04 -1.65 -0.75
C THR A 143 3.54 -1.74 -0.56
N THR A 144 4.02 -2.66 0.28
CA THR A 144 5.45 -2.93 0.45
C THR A 144 6.08 -3.44 -0.84
N LEU A 145 5.49 -4.45 -1.47
CA LEU A 145 5.99 -4.98 -2.74
C LEU A 145 5.90 -3.93 -3.85
N LEU A 146 4.80 -3.18 -3.93
CA LEU A 146 4.65 -2.09 -4.89
C LEU A 146 5.76 -1.04 -4.69
N ASN A 147 6.04 -0.62 -3.45
CA ASN A 147 7.13 0.31 -3.17
C ASN A 147 8.50 -0.20 -3.63
N ALA A 148 8.76 -1.50 -3.41
CA ALA A 148 10.00 -2.13 -3.84
C ALA A 148 10.10 -2.16 -5.37
N LEU A 149 9.05 -2.58 -6.09
CA LEU A 149 8.99 -2.57 -7.56
C LEU A 149 9.22 -1.18 -8.15
N VAL A 150 8.58 -0.16 -7.57
CA VAL A 150 8.74 1.23 -8.02
C VAL A 150 10.17 1.73 -7.76
N SER A 151 10.84 1.24 -6.72
CA SER A 151 12.24 1.61 -6.44
C SER A 151 13.25 0.99 -7.40
N GLU A 152 12.86 -0.04 -8.17
CA GLU A 152 13.70 -0.63 -9.24
C GLU A 152 13.54 0.10 -10.58
N VAL A 153 12.65 1.11 -10.66
CA VAL A 153 12.48 1.93 -11.87
C VAL A 153 13.77 2.69 -12.15
N SER A 154 14.11 2.85 -13.44
CA SER A 154 15.30 3.61 -13.84
C SER A 154 15.29 5.02 -13.22
N PRO A 155 16.40 5.49 -12.64
CA PRO A 155 16.51 6.85 -12.08
C PRO A 155 16.26 7.98 -13.09
N SER A 156 16.29 7.69 -14.40
CA SER A 156 15.97 8.67 -15.46
C SER A 156 14.48 8.83 -15.72
N GLU A 157 13.63 7.97 -15.15
CA GLU A 157 12.19 7.99 -15.37
C GLU A 157 11.48 8.86 -14.33
N ARG A 158 10.49 9.62 -14.81
CA ARG A 158 9.62 10.41 -13.95
C ARG A 158 8.46 9.57 -13.45
N VAL A 159 8.35 9.40 -12.14
CA VAL A 159 7.29 8.61 -11.51
C VAL A 159 6.31 9.52 -10.78
N ILE A 160 5.01 9.27 -10.98
CA ILE A 160 3.96 9.91 -10.20
C ILE A 160 3.20 8.86 -9.41
N THR A 161 3.23 8.95 -8.08
CA THR A 161 2.42 8.10 -7.20
C THR A 161 1.14 8.80 -6.80
N ILE A 162 0.04 8.06 -6.72
CA ILE A 162 -1.28 8.57 -6.35
C ILE A 162 -1.84 7.66 -5.27
N GLU A 163 -2.18 8.22 -4.12
CA GLU A 163 -2.56 7.45 -2.94
C GLU A 163 -3.72 8.13 -2.18
N GLU A 164 -4.56 7.35 -1.50
CA GLU A 164 -5.45 7.94 -0.49
C GLU A 164 -4.65 8.54 0.67
N VAL A 165 -3.59 7.84 1.06
CA VAL A 165 -2.68 8.25 2.12
C VAL A 165 -1.26 7.86 1.77
N PHE A 166 -0.29 8.77 1.89
CA PHE A 166 1.11 8.64 1.40
C PHE A 166 1.94 7.45 1.96
N GLU A 167 1.75 6.23 1.51
CA GLU A 167 2.52 5.08 1.97
C GLU A 167 3.81 4.90 1.19
N LEU A 168 3.72 5.03 -0.13
CA LEU A 168 4.83 4.88 -1.06
C LEU A 168 5.90 5.95 -0.83
N ARG A 169 7.14 5.47 -0.74
CA ARG A 169 8.38 6.25 -0.63
C ARG A 169 9.47 5.56 -1.47
N PRO A 170 9.28 5.48 -2.80
CA PRO A 170 10.29 4.89 -3.65
C PRO A 170 11.57 5.74 -3.64
N GLN A 171 12.73 5.09 -3.79
CA GLN A 171 14.02 5.78 -3.80
C GLN A 171 14.37 6.25 -5.23
N LEU A 172 13.64 7.26 -5.71
CA LEU A 172 13.82 7.81 -7.06
C LEU A 172 14.07 9.32 -7.04
N PRO A 173 14.94 9.84 -7.92
CA PRO A 173 15.24 11.27 -7.97
C PRO A 173 14.08 12.11 -8.51
N ASP A 174 13.35 11.64 -9.54
CA ASP A 174 12.18 12.32 -10.11
C ASP A 174 10.89 11.55 -9.78
N CYS A 175 10.45 11.68 -8.51
CA CYS A 175 9.21 11.10 -8.04
C CYS A 175 8.32 12.15 -7.36
N ILE A 176 7.09 12.30 -7.84
CA ILE A 176 6.08 13.17 -7.23
C ILE A 176 4.97 12.31 -6.61
N ALA A 177 4.71 12.52 -5.33
CA ALA A 177 3.60 11.88 -4.65
C ALA A 177 2.38 12.81 -4.59
N MET A 178 1.22 12.29 -4.99
CA MET A 178 -0.08 12.96 -4.94
C MET A 178 -1.01 12.21 -3.98
N GLN A 179 -1.76 12.96 -3.17
CA GLN A 179 -2.70 12.40 -2.20
C GLN A 179 -4.11 12.94 -2.45
N THR A 180 -5.11 12.09 -2.18
CA THR A 180 -6.51 12.54 -2.14
C THR A 180 -6.73 13.59 -1.06
N LYS A 181 -7.79 14.36 -1.23
CA LYS A 181 -8.26 15.33 -0.26
C LYS A 181 -9.74 15.08 0.00
N VAL A 182 -10.12 14.93 1.26
CA VAL A 182 -11.53 14.87 1.65
C VAL A 182 -12.18 16.24 1.52
N GLU A 183 -13.50 16.27 1.37
CA GLU A 183 -14.27 17.52 1.41
C GLU A 183 -14.11 18.25 2.75
N ASN A 184 -14.24 19.58 2.72
CA ASN A 184 -14.35 20.36 3.94
C ASN A 184 -15.74 20.16 4.59
N LEU A 185 -15.97 20.77 5.75
CA LEU A 185 -17.26 20.70 6.47
C LEU A 185 -18.47 21.20 5.63
N GLU A 186 -18.22 21.94 4.55
CA GLU A 186 -19.24 22.46 3.64
C GLU A 186 -19.44 21.56 2.41
N GLY A 187 -18.80 20.38 2.34
CA GLY A 187 -18.89 19.45 1.22
C GLY A 187 -18.07 19.86 -0.01
N ILE A 188 -17.12 20.78 0.13
CA ILE A 188 -16.38 21.39 -0.98
C ILE A 188 -14.91 20.96 -0.97
N GLY A 189 -14.34 20.80 -2.16
CA GLY A 189 -12.89 20.70 -2.35
C GLY A 189 -12.32 19.29 -2.26
N ALA A 190 -13.17 18.26 -2.38
CA ALA A 190 -12.72 16.89 -2.52
C ALA A 190 -11.85 16.70 -3.78
N ILE A 191 -10.78 15.92 -3.63
CA ILE A 191 -9.89 15.51 -4.72
C ILE A 191 -9.79 13.98 -4.67
N SER A 192 -10.48 13.31 -5.58
CA SER A 192 -10.49 11.85 -5.69
C SER A 192 -9.27 11.32 -6.47
N ILE A 193 -8.98 10.02 -6.33
CA ILE A 193 -7.93 9.34 -7.12
C ILE A 193 -8.17 9.54 -8.61
N ARG A 194 -9.42 9.40 -9.07
CA ARG A 194 -9.84 9.65 -10.45
C ARG A 194 -9.41 11.03 -10.97
N ARG A 195 -9.56 12.08 -10.16
CA ARG A 195 -9.09 13.43 -10.52
C ARG A 195 -7.57 13.50 -10.55
N LEU A 196 -6.90 12.91 -9.56
CA LEU A 196 -5.44 12.89 -9.49
C LEU A 196 -4.80 12.17 -10.68
N ILE A 197 -5.40 11.07 -11.18
CA ILE A 197 -4.93 10.36 -12.38
C ILE A 197 -4.91 11.32 -13.58
N LYS A 198 -6.01 12.05 -13.79
CA LYS A 198 -6.12 13.01 -14.90
C LYS A 198 -5.10 14.14 -14.80
N GLU A 199 -4.89 14.67 -13.60
CA GLU A 199 -3.89 15.73 -13.38
C GLU A 199 -2.46 15.20 -13.52
N ALA A 200 -2.18 13.98 -13.05
CA ALA A 200 -0.89 13.33 -13.20
C ALA A 200 -0.51 13.18 -14.68
N LEU A 201 -1.43 12.80 -15.55
CA LEU A 201 -1.16 12.70 -16.99
C LEU A 201 -0.69 14.02 -17.63
N ARG A 202 -1.12 15.18 -17.11
CA ARG A 202 -0.66 16.50 -17.57
C ARG A 202 0.78 16.81 -17.16
N MET A 203 1.28 16.11 -16.16
CA MET A 203 2.65 16.25 -15.65
C MET A 203 3.66 15.40 -16.43
N ARG A 204 3.23 14.73 -17.51
CA ARG A 204 4.06 13.90 -18.41
C ARG A 204 4.88 12.82 -17.66
N PRO A 205 4.23 11.95 -16.88
CA PRO A 205 4.91 10.85 -16.20
C PRO A 205 5.52 9.88 -17.20
N SER A 206 6.68 9.33 -16.87
CA SER A 206 7.17 8.09 -17.49
C SER A 206 6.44 6.88 -16.94
N ARG A 207 6.05 6.91 -15.64
CA ARG A 207 5.16 5.91 -15.03
C ARG A 207 4.14 6.52 -14.09
N ILE A 208 2.96 5.92 -14.07
CA ILE A 208 1.91 6.22 -13.09
C ILE A 208 1.75 5.07 -12.10
N VAL A 209 1.70 5.38 -10.81
CA VAL A 209 1.59 4.38 -9.74
C VAL A 209 0.38 4.69 -8.88
N ILE A 210 -0.54 3.75 -8.73
CA ILE A 210 -1.72 3.90 -7.88
C ILE A 210 -1.54 3.04 -6.63
N GLY A 211 -1.51 3.66 -5.45
CA GLY A 211 -1.29 2.98 -4.19
C GLY A 211 -2.29 1.85 -3.96
N GLU A 212 -3.57 2.09 -4.22
CA GLU A 212 -4.62 1.08 -4.19
C GLU A 212 -5.81 1.52 -5.06
N ILE A 213 -6.36 0.58 -5.84
CA ILE A 213 -7.61 0.75 -6.58
C ILE A 213 -8.72 0.04 -5.82
N ARG A 214 -9.85 0.72 -5.64
CA ARG A 214 -11.03 0.23 -4.92
C ARG A 214 -12.33 0.42 -5.70
N GLU A 215 -12.43 1.44 -6.54
CA GLU A 215 -13.69 1.83 -7.16
C GLU A 215 -13.51 2.27 -8.63
N ALA A 216 -14.28 3.27 -9.05
CA ALA A 216 -14.41 3.77 -10.41
C ALA A 216 -13.11 4.32 -11.02
N GLU A 217 -12.12 4.69 -10.20
CA GLU A 217 -10.79 5.12 -10.66
C GLU A 217 -10.02 4.03 -11.43
N SER A 218 -10.44 2.77 -11.29
CA SER A 218 -9.97 1.65 -12.12
C SER A 218 -10.10 1.96 -13.62
N LEU A 219 -11.19 2.60 -14.05
CA LEU A 219 -11.39 3.00 -15.44
C LEU A 219 -10.32 4.00 -15.90
N ASP A 220 -10.09 5.05 -15.12
CA ASP A 220 -9.14 6.09 -15.49
C ASP A 220 -7.70 5.57 -15.51
N LEU A 221 -7.36 4.60 -14.65
CA LEU A 221 -6.10 3.86 -14.76
C LEU A 221 -6.03 3.08 -16.07
N LEU A 222 -7.04 2.26 -16.40
CA LEU A 222 -7.06 1.48 -17.64
C LEU A 222 -6.91 2.36 -18.89
N ILE A 223 -7.54 3.54 -18.89
CA ILE A 223 -7.38 4.53 -19.96
C ILE A 223 -5.94 5.05 -20.01
N ALA A 224 -5.35 5.39 -18.86
CA ALA A 224 -3.96 5.85 -18.79
C ALA A 224 -2.98 4.80 -19.34
N LEU A 225 -3.11 3.54 -18.92
CA LEU A 225 -2.24 2.44 -19.35
C LEU A 225 -2.36 2.20 -20.86
N ASN A 226 -3.59 2.15 -21.38
CA ASN A 226 -3.84 1.98 -22.81
C ASN A 226 -3.39 3.19 -23.66
N SER A 227 -3.21 4.36 -23.06
CA SER A 227 -2.64 5.54 -23.74
C SER A 227 -1.11 5.49 -23.90
N GLY A 228 -0.46 4.41 -23.44
CA GLY A 228 0.98 4.22 -23.54
C GLY A 228 1.78 4.82 -22.38
N VAL A 229 1.14 5.09 -21.24
CA VAL A 229 1.81 5.44 -19.98
C VAL A 229 1.90 4.18 -19.12
N PRO A 230 3.08 3.55 -18.99
CA PRO A 230 3.24 2.39 -18.14
C PRO A 230 2.87 2.67 -16.69
N GLY A 231 2.40 1.66 -15.97
CA GLY A 231 2.02 1.88 -14.58
C GLY A 231 1.95 0.65 -13.72
N MET A 232 1.78 0.90 -12.44
CA MET A 232 1.64 -0.14 -11.44
C MET A 232 0.53 0.23 -10.47
N ALA A 233 -0.16 -0.77 -9.92
CA ALA A 233 -1.15 -0.51 -8.90
C ALA A 233 -1.29 -1.66 -7.92
N THR A 234 -1.89 -1.40 -6.75
CA THR A 234 -2.40 -2.48 -5.90
C THR A 234 -3.92 -2.63 -5.98
N LEU A 235 -4.41 -3.85 -5.76
CA LEU A 235 -5.83 -4.15 -5.69
C LEU A 235 -6.10 -5.27 -4.68
N HIS A 236 -7.15 -5.14 -3.87
CA HIS A 236 -7.53 -6.20 -2.94
C HIS A 236 -8.23 -7.36 -3.66
N ALA A 237 -7.62 -8.54 -3.63
CA ALA A 237 -8.18 -9.78 -4.18
C ALA A 237 -7.59 -10.99 -3.45
N ASN A 238 -8.25 -12.15 -3.53
CA ASN A 238 -7.79 -13.41 -2.92
C ASN A 238 -7.08 -14.33 -3.92
N SER A 239 -6.89 -13.90 -5.17
CA SER A 239 -6.08 -14.58 -6.18
C SER A 239 -5.72 -13.62 -7.32
N ALA A 240 -4.76 -14.02 -8.16
CA ALA A 240 -4.45 -13.26 -9.39
C ALA A 240 -5.66 -13.20 -10.35
N LEU A 241 -6.40 -14.31 -10.50
CA LEU A 241 -7.60 -14.36 -11.34
C LEU A 241 -8.72 -13.45 -10.82
N GLU A 242 -8.96 -13.46 -9.50
CA GLU A 242 -9.94 -12.55 -8.90
C GLU A 242 -9.55 -11.09 -9.09
N ALA A 243 -8.24 -10.76 -9.06
CA ALA A 243 -7.78 -9.40 -9.30
C ALA A 243 -8.15 -8.89 -10.70
N ILE A 244 -7.98 -9.73 -11.73
CA ILE A 244 -8.40 -9.41 -13.10
C ILE A 244 -9.90 -9.27 -13.20
N ARG A 245 -10.67 -10.21 -12.63
CA ARG A 245 -12.14 -10.13 -12.61
C ARG A 245 -12.63 -8.84 -11.95
N LYS A 246 -12.02 -8.44 -10.84
CA LYS A 246 -12.32 -7.16 -10.18
C LYS A 246 -11.99 -5.97 -11.08
N LEU A 247 -10.87 -6.00 -11.77
CA LEU A 247 -10.51 -4.94 -12.71
C LEU A 247 -11.47 -4.88 -13.92
N GLN A 248 -12.22 -5.95 -14.21
CA GLN A 248 -13.31 -5.94 -15.19
C GLN A 248 -14.63 -5.38 -14.64
N THR A 249 -14.87 -5.48 -13.33
CA THR A 249 -16.14 -5.05 -12.71
C THR A 249 -16.08 -3.64 -12.12
N LEU A 250 -14.96 -3.25 -11.50
CA LEU A 250 -14.82 -1.94 -10.85
C LEU A 250 -15.06 -0.76 -11.81
N PRO A 251 -14.61 -0.80 -13.09
CA PRO A 251 -14.88 0.29 -14.03
C PRO A 251 -16.36 0.52 -14.31
N LEU A 252 -17.22 -0.49 -14.13
CA LEU A 252 -18.67 -0.37 -14.36
C LEU A 252 -19.32 0.60 -13.37
N LEU A 253 -18.67 0.86 -12.22
CA LEU A 253 -19.12 1.84 -11.24
C LEU A 253 -18.94 3.30 -11.71
N ALA A 254 -18.17 3.53 -12.78
CA ALA A 254 -17.91 4.88 -13.28
C ALA A 254 -19.05 5.48 -14.12
N GLY A 255 -20.03 4.68 -14.54
CA GLY A 255 -21.25 5.12 -15.23
C GLY A 255 -21.98 4.01 -15.98
N GLU A 256 -23.29 4.17 -16.19
CA GLU A 256 -24.19 3.15 -16.79
C GLU A 256 -23.86 2.78 -18.23
N ASN A 257 -23.14 3.63 -18.97
CA ASN A 257 -22.78 3.41 -20.37
C ASN A 257 -21.52 2.55 -20.57
N ILE A 258 -20.93 2.04 -19.48
CA ILE A 258 -19.71 1.24 -19.53
C ILE A 258 -20.09 -0.24 -19.53
N THR A 259 -19.75 -0.95 -20.61
CA THR A 259 -20.09 -2.37 -20.77
C THR A 259 -18.88 -3.25 -20.49
N GLN A 260 -19.14 -4.50 -20.05
CA GLN A 260 -18.06 -5.48 -19.86
C GLN A 260 -17.35 -5.82 -21.17
N ASP A 261 -18.06 -5.80 -22.31
CA ASP A 261 -17.49 -6.01 -23.64
C ASP A 261 -16.42 -4.97 -24.00
N PHE A 262 -16.56 -3.73 -23.51
CA PHE A 262 -15.54 -2.70 -23.68
C PHE A 262 -14.37 -2.89 -22.69
N ILE A 263 -14.67 -3.29 -21.45
CA ILE A 263 -13.67 -3.37 -20.38
C ILE A 263 -12.77 -4.60 -20.52
N ALA A 264 -13.29 -5.76 -20.90
CA ALA A 264 -12.48 -6.97 -20.95
C ALA A 264 -11.27 -6.84 -21.90
N PRO A 265 -11.41 -6.36 -23.15
CA PRO A 265 -10.26 -6.06 -24.01
C PRO A 265 -9.35 -4.97 -23.45
N ALA A 266 -9.92 -3.93 -22.82
CA ALA A 266 -9.13 -2.86 -22.23
C ALA A 266 -8.25 -3.34 -21.08
N VAL A 267 -8.73 -4.29 -20.26
CA VAL A 267 -7.95 -4.92 -19.17
C VAL A 267 -6.88 -5.85 -19.73
N ALA A 268 -7.25 -6.73 -20.67
CA ALA A 268 -6.34 -7.72 -21.26
C ALA A 268 -5.13 -7.06 -21.94
N ARG A 269 -5.34 -5.90 -22.55
CA ARG A 269 -4.28 -5.10 -23.18
C ARG A 269 -3.52 -4.20 -22.21
N ALA A 270 -4.16 -3.75 -21.12
CA ALA A 270 -3.56 -2.79 -20.20
C ALA A 270 -2.67 -3.42 -19.15
N ILE A 271 -2.95 -4.65 -18.72
CA ILE A 271 -2.19 -5.30 -17.65
C ILE A 271 -1.34 -6.40 -18.27
N ASP A 272 -0.05 -6.41 -17.96
CA ASP A 272 0.87 -7.44 -18.46
C ASP A 272 1.10 -8.53 -17.40
N LEU A 273 1.20 -8.13 -16.13
CA LEU A 273 1.60 -9.00 -15.03
C LEU A 273 0.74 -8.78 -13.79
N VAL A 274 0.30 -9.87 -13.17
CA VAL A 274 -0.34 -9.87 -11.85
C VAL A 274 0.57 -10.60 -10.86
N ILE A 275 0.91 -9.93 -9.77
CA ILE A 275 1.68 -10.51 -8.66
C ILE A 275 0.76 -10.61 -7.46
N HIS A 276 0.42 -11.83 -7.05
CA HIS A 276 -0.42 -12.08 -5.91
C HIS A 276 0.43 -12.36 -4.66
N VAL A 277 0.29 -11.51 -3.64
CA VAL A 277 0.91 -11.68 -2.32
C VAL A 277 -0.08 -12.17 -1.29
N GLY A 278 0.41 -12.96 -0.35
CA GLY A 278 -0.37 -13.47 0.77
C GLY A 278 0.51 -13.82 1.95
N ILE A 279 -0.08 -14.56 2.88
CA ILE A 279 0.60 -15.11 4.05
C ILE A 279 0.58 -16.63 3.86
N ASP A 280 1.76 -17.27 3.92
CA ASP A 280 1.88 -18.73 3.84
C ASP A 280 1.40 -19.43 5.13
N GLU A 281 1.34 -20.75 5.13
CA GLU A 281 0.84 -21.53 6.27
C GLU A 281 1.69 -21.34 7.54
N GLU A 282 2.96 -20.95 7.39
CA GLU A 282 3.85 -20.60 8.49
C GLU A 282 3.68 -19.14 8.97
N GLY A 283 2.73 -18.40 8.43
CA GLY A 283 2.46 -17.02 8.83
C GLY A 283 3.40 -15.99 8.22
N ARG A 284 4.19 -16.35 7.19
CA ARG A 284 5.16 -15.44 6.55
C ARG A 284 4.53 -14.81 5.32
N ARG A 285 4.79 -13.51 5.13
CA ARG A 285 4.38 -12.80 3.90
C ARG A 285 5.20 -13.32 2.72
N ARG A 286 4.52 -13.66 1.62
CA ARG A 286 5.15 -14.26 0.44
C ARG A 286 4.41 -13.89 -0.84
N ILE A 287 5.12 -13.84 -1.97
CA ILE A 287 4.49 -13.91 -3.30
C ILE A 287 3.95 -15.33 -3.49
N LEU A 288 2.64 -15.48 -3.61
CA LEU A 288 1.99 -16.79 -3.78
C LEU A 288 1.86 -17.17 -5.26
N GLU A 289 1.71 -16.19 -6.15
CA GLU A 289 1.52 -16.43 -7.57
C GLU A 289 2.01 -15.22 -8.39
N VAL A 290 2.68 -15.50 -9.50
CA VAL A 290 3.00 -14.52 -10.55
C VAL A 290 2.38 -15.04 -11.85
N SER A 291 1.50 -14.25 -12.47
CA SER A 291 0.76 -14.64 -13.67
C SER A 291 0.82 -13.54 -14.73
N VAL A 292 1.05 -13.94 -15.97
CA VAL A 292 0.95 -13.07 -17.15
C VAL A 292 -0.51 -13.00 -17.58
N VAL A 293 -0.96 -11.82 -17.96
CA VAL A 293 -2.27 -11.62 -18.57
C VAL A 293 -2.10 -11.74 -20.07
N THR A 294 -2.89 -12.60 -20.71
CA THR A 294 -2.86 -12.78 -22.16
C THR A 294 -3.87 -11.86 -22.83
N GLU A 295 -3.69 -11.62 -24.13
CA GLU A 295 -4.71 -10.93 -24.93
C GLU A 295 -5.92 -11.83 -25.29
N ARG A 296 -5.89 -13.12 -24.91
CA ARG A 296 -6.97 -14.05 -25.24
C ARG A 296 -8.15 -13.88 -24.28
N ILE A 297 -9.34 -13.78 -24.88
CA ILE A 297 -10.60 -13.59 -24.18
C ILE A 297 -11.59 -14.65 -24.65
N GLU A 298 -12.15 -15.41 -23.71
CA GLU A 298 -13.21 -16.39 -23.96
C GLU A 298 -14.53 -15.89 -23.35
N GLY A 299 -15.41 -15.39 -24.22
CA GLY A 299 -16.60 -14.65 -23.79
C GLY A 299 -16.20 -13.35 -23.10
N LEU A 300 -16.30 -13.33 -21.78
CA LEU A 300 -15.88 -12.20 -20.93
C LEU A 300 -14.70 -12.56 -20.01
N ASN A 301 -14.19 -13.80 -20.09
CA ASN A 301 -13.09 -14.25 -19.26
C ASN A 301 -11.76 -13.96 -19.97
N ILE A 302 -10.90 -13.18 -19.33
CA ILE A 302 -9.53 -12.95 -19.77
C ILE A 302 -8.68 -14.14 -19.32
N GLU A 303 -7.94 -14.74 -20.24
CA GLU A 303 -7.02 -15.82 -19.95
C GLU A 303 -5.76 -15.27 -19.27
N ILE A 304 -5.40 -15.87 -18.13
CA ILE A 304 -4.13 -15.60 -17.44
C ILE A 304 -3.32 -16.89 -17.35
N GLU A 305 -2.02 -16.76 -17.57
CA GLU A 305 -1.08 -17.87 -17.50
C GLU A 305 -0.12 -17.69 -16.34
N ARG A 306 -0.11 -18.67 -15.44
CA ARG A 306 0.80 -18.68 -14.31
C ARG A 306 2.23 -18.88 -14.76
N VAL A 307 3.12 -18.01 -14.32
CA VAL A 307 4.57 -18.13 -14.50
C VAL A 307 5.18 -18.93 -13.36
N LEU A 308 4.87 -18.55 -12.11
CA LEU A 308 5.34 -19.21 -10.89
C LEU A 308 4.24 -19.21 -9.82
N SER A 309 4.19 -20.25 -8.99
CA SER A 309 3.37 -20.28 -7.76
C SER A 309 4.05 -20.98 -6.62
N TRP A 310 3.76 -20.55 -5.41
CA TRP A 310 4.19 -21.20 -4.18
C TRP A 310 3.34 -22.45 -3.89
N ASN A 311 3.99 -23.57 -3.57
CA ASN A 311 3.33 -24.83 -3.20
C ASN A 311 3.62 -25.28 -1.75
N GLU A 312 3.71 -24.33 -0.82
CA GLU A 312 4.09 -24.51 0.60
C GLU A 312 5.59 -24.74 0.83
N ASN A 313 6.30 -25.35 -0.12
CA ASN A 313 7.74 -25.63 0.03
C ASN A 313 8.64 -24.87 -0.94
N GLN A 314 8.21 -24.68 -2.19
CA GLN A 314 9.01 -24.07 -3.23
C GLN A 314 8.13 -23.38 -4.29
N TYR A 315 8.78 -22.61 -5.16
CA TYR A 315 8.12 -22.10 -6.35
C TYR A 315 8.08 -23.16 -7.46
N VAL A 316 6.91 -23.33 -8.04
CA VAL A 316 6.67 -24.25 -9.16
C VAL A 316 6.38 -23.43 -10.41
N ALA A 317 7.10 -23.74 -11.48
CA ALA A 317 6.90 -23.10 -12.78
C ALA A 317 5.56 -23.51 -13.40
N GLY A 318 4.83 -22.52 -13.91
CA GLY A 318 3.67 -22.74 -14.77
C GLY A 318 4.03 -22.61 -16.26
N LEU A 319 2.98 -22.50 -17.07
CA LEU A 319 3.09 -22.43 -18.54
C LEU A 319 3.39 -21.02 -19.04
N GLY A 320 3.06 -19.99 -18.25
CA GLY A 320 3.25 -18.60 -18.62
C GLY A 320 4.73 -18.24 -18.79
N ARG A 321 5.00 -17.34 -19.73
CA ARG A 321 6.33 -16.81 -20.03
C ARG A 321 6.25 -15.31 -20.25
N LEU A 322 7.19 -14.58 -19.66
CA LEU A 322 7.44 -13.17 -19.96
C LEU A 322 8.37 -13.12 -21.17
N THR A 323 7.85 -12.77 -22.34
CA THR A 323 8.61 -12.57 -23.58
C THR A 323 9.08 -11.12 -23.70
#